data_AF-A0A7C7GSY9-F1
#
_entry.id   AF-A0A7C7GSY9-F1
#
_cell.length_a   1.000
_cell.length_b   1.000
_cell.length_c   1.000
_cell.angle_alpha   90.00
_cell.angle_beta   90.00
_cell.angle_gamma   90.00
#
_symmetry.space_group_name_H-M   'P 1'
#
loop_
_entity.id
_entity.type
_entity.pdbx_description
1 polymer ?
#
loop_
_entity_poly.entity_id
_entity_poly.type
_entity_poly.pdbx_seq_one_letter_code
_entity_poly.pdbx_strand_id
1 'polypeptide(L)'
;MLRFLLFNAFLAFSACVSAQNFTSWSVGSSTSIDVDPEPGIVLMGGAGEMPEAMVWFLEKANGGDILVLRASGSDAYNDYLFSELGVNVNRVETIRCNNPNCANEPYILERIAEAEAVWIAGGDQHNYVQFWKDTAIEDALHSLVNGRGGAIGGISAGLAILGFGYFAASNGTVYSGAALSNPYNEDMDVRYGDFLRLPFMNNVINDSHYDDPDRKGRHVSFMARLITDHSIPALGIGCNEYTAVCIGQDGFAHCYGEYPQYQEQVYFIRPACLDTDAPVCIPDTPLDWGFEGGAINVFVVNATIQGDRGLDLNDWTTGDGGYWENWWVESGELLTSPMDKAPACPVSSVNQINTPPASSYLASGQSIFAVKSSDGNLMITIPSEGEFMISDMSGRMLNYIGELQRGTHSIHFPIDSSCIIINDINKLLKSAVICQ
;
A
#
# COMPACT_ATOMS: atom_id res chain seq x y z
N MET A 1 33.81 32.45 -69.31
CA MET A 1 33.87 32.45 -67.83
C MET A 1 32.47 32.70 -67.29
N LEU A 2 31.80 31.67 -66.76
CA LEU A 2 30.62 31.86 -65.89
C LEU A 2 30.62 30.68 -64.91
N ARG A 3 31.01 30.96 -63.66
CA ARG A 3 31.07 29.96 -62.57
C ARG A 3 29.69 29.93 -61.91
N PHE A 4 29.00 28.79 -61.99
CA PHE A 4 27.82 28.50 -61.16
C PHE A 4 28.28 28.03 -59.78
N LEU A 5 27.91 28.77 -58.75
CA LEU A 5 28.05 28.38 -57.34
C LEU A 5 26.78 27.60 -56.95
N LEU A 6 26.93 26.30 -56.70
CA LEU A 6 25.93 25.45 -56.06
C LEU A 6 26.00 25.67 -54.54
N PHE A 7 24.95 26.25 -53.97
CA PHE A 7 24.77 26.42 -52.53
C PHE A 7 24.06 25.17 -51.99
N ASN A 8 24.80 24.27 -51.33
CA ASN A 8 24.22 23.14 -50.62
C ASN A 8 23.61 23.65 -49.30
N ALA A 9 22.29 23.69 -49.23
CA ALA A 9 21.56 23.91 -47.99
C ALA A 9 21.57 22.62 -47.16
N PHE A 10 22.44 22.56 -46.15
CA PHE A 10 22.37 21.54 -45.11
C PHE A 10 21.16 21.83 -44.21
N LEU A 11 20.08 21.08 -44.40
CA LEU A 11 18.97 21.01 -43.43
C LEU A 11 19.45 20.21 -42.21
N ALA A 12 19.78 20.91 -41.14
CA ALA A 12 19.99 20.30 -39.83
C ALA A 12 18.63 19.86 -39.27
N PHE A 13 18.31 18.57 -39.43
CA PHE A 13 17.22 17.94 -38.69
C PHE A 13 17.67 17.80 -37.23
N SER A 14 17.30 18.74 -36.37
CA SER A 14 17.36 18.53 -34.92
C SER A 14 16.34 17.46 -34.56
N ALA A 15 16.79 16.20 -34.49
CA ALA A 15 16.03 15.15 -33.82
C ALA A 15 15.91 15.54 -32.34
N CYS A 16 14.73 16.02 -31.93
CA CYS A 16 14.37 16.05 -30.52
C CYS A 16 14.27 14.60 -30.06
N VAL A 17 15.38 14.07 -29.53
CA VAL A 17 15.36 12.82 -28.78
C VAL A 17 14.64 13.14 -27.47
N SER A 18 13.33 12.86 -27.42
CA SER A 18 12.62 12.91 -26.15
C SER A 18 13.15 11.77 -25.30
N ALA A 19 13.71 12.11 -24.14
CA ALA A 19 14.10 11.10 -23.15
C ALA A 19 12.84 10.32 -22.73
N GLN A 20 12.95 9.00 -22.65
CA GLN A 20 11.85 8.16 -22.18
C GLN A 20 11.51 8.50 -20.72
N ASN A 21 10.22 8.45 -20.37
CA ASN A 21 9.77 8.75 -19.01
C ASN A 21 10.09 7.64 -18.00
N PHE A 22 10.62 6.51 -18.49
CA PHE A 22 11.05 5.38 -17.69
C PHE A 22 12.33 4.74 -18.24
N THR A 23 12.89 3.80 -17.49
CA THR A 23 13.96 2.90 -17.91
C THR A 23 13.57 1.49 -17.49
N SER A 24 13.78 0.50 -18.35
CA SER A 24 13.43 -0.90 -18.09
C SER A 24 14.63 -1.82 -18.30
N TRP A 25 14.70 -2.86 -17.47
CA TRP A 25 15.64 -3.97 -17.56
C TRP A 25 14.89 -5.28 -17.29
N SER A 26 15.05 -6.27 -18.15
CA SER A 26 14.34 -7.55 -18.04
C SER A 26 15.30 -8.73 -18.16
N VAL A 27 15.01 -9.79 -17.39
CA VAL A 27 15.64 -11.10 -17.46
C VAL A 27 14.56 -12.19 -17.50
N GLY A 28 14.84 -13.29 -18.19
CA GLY A 28 13.88 -14.38 -18.38
C GLY A 28 13.17 -14.34 -19.74
N SER A 29 11.93 -14.82 -19.78
CA SER A 29 11.14 -14.93 -21.00
C SER A 29 10.75 -13.57 -21.57
N SER A 30 10.73 -13.45 -22.90
CA SER A 30 10.21 -12.24 -23.57
C SER A 30 8.69 -12.22 -23.70
N THR A 31 8.00 -13.30 -23.30
CA THR A 31 6.54 -13.45 -23.38
C THR A 31 5.98 -13.83 -22.02
N SER A 32 4.87 -13.19 -21.66
CA SER A 32 4.07 -13.56 -20.48
C SER A 32 3.42 -14.92 -20.65
N ILE A 33 3.14 -15.60 -19.54
CA ILE A 33 2.43 -16.87 -19.48
C ILE A 33 1.19 -16.71 -18.60
N ASP A 34 0.12 -17.45 -18.93
CA ASP A 34 -1.12 -17.43 -18.15
C ASP A 34 -1.00 -18.43 -17.00
N VAL A 35 -0.88 -17.92 -15.77
CA VAL A 35 -0.86 -18.70 -14.54
C VAL A 35 -1.79 -18.06 -13.51
N ASP A 36 -2.33 -18.86 -12.60
CA ASP A 36 -3.14 -18.35 -11.50
C ASP A 36 -2.21 -17.98 -10.32
N PRO A 37 -2.06 -16.68 -9.98
CA PRO A 37 -1.28 -16.27 -8.82
C PRO A 37 -2.05 -16.45 -7.52
N GLU A 38 -1.32 -16.38 -6.40
CA GLU A 38 -1.90 -16.29 -5.07
C GLU A 38 -1.81 -14.85 -4.52
N PRO A 39 -2.84 -14.34 -3.83
CA PRO A 39 -2.76 -13.05 -3.16
C PRO A 39 -1.74 -13.07 -2.04
N GLY A 40 -1.04 -11.95 -1.87
CA GLY A 40 -0.12 -11.75 -0.77
C GLY A 40 0.33 -10.31 -0.64
N ILE A 41 0.60 -9.89 0.59
CA ILE A 41 1.25 -8.60 0.88
C ILE A 41 2.57 -8.85 1.59
N VAL A 42 3.64 -8.17 1.17
CA VAL A 42 4.92 -8.17 1.89
C VAL A 42 5.30 -6.76 2.30
N LEU A 43 5.49 -6.54 3.61
CA LEU A 43 5.97 -5.29 4.19
C LEU A 43 7.39 -5.50 4.72
N MET A 44 8.40 -4.92 4.07
CA MET A 44 9.80 -5.09 4.45
C MET A 44 10.44 -3.81 5.01
N GLY A 45 11.12 -3.95 6.15
CA GLY A 45 11.54 -2.83 6.99
C GLY A 45 12.73 -2.02 6.46
N GLY A 46 13.56 -2.56 5.57
CA GLY A 46 14.66 -1.81 4.95
C GLY A 46 16.06 -2.26 5.36
N ALA A 47 17.07 -1.53 4.86
CA ALA A 47 18.53 -1.81 4.97
C ALA A 47 19.04 -3.13 4.37
N GLY A 48 18.14 -4.00 3.95
CA GLY A 48 18.40 -5.19 3.15
C GLY A 48 17.13 -6.01 2.99
N GLU A 49 17.15 -6.91 2.03
CA GLU A 49 16.06 -7.85 1.81
C GLU A 49 16.11 -9.00 2.83
N MET A 50 14.94 -9.47 3.26
CA MET A 50 14.81 -10.75 3.95
C MET A 50 14.59 -11.87 2.93
N PRO A 51 15.57 -12.76 2.66
CA PRO A 51 15.49 -13.73 1.58
C PRO A 51 14.29 -14.67 1.69
N GLU A 52 13.97 -15.13 2.89
CA GLU A 52 12.87 -16.07 3.14
C GLU A 52 11.49 -15.45 2.82
N ALA A 53 11.32 -14.17 3.14
CA ALA A 53 10.12 -13.42 2.76
C ALA A 53 10.05 -13.16 1.26
N MET A 54 11.20 -12.97 0.59
CA MET A 54 11.25 -12.83 -0.87
C MET A 54 10.95 -14.14 -1.57
N VAL A 55 11.43 -15.28 -1.06
CA VAL A 55 11.05 -16.61 -1.55
C VAL A 55 9.54 -16.79 -1.45
N TRP A 56 8.95 -16.49 -0.29
CA TRP A 56 7.49 -16.53 -0.10
C TRP A 56 6.76 -15.65 -1.12
N PHE A 57 7.25 -14.43 -1.37
CA PHE A 57 6.68 -13.51 -2.36
C PHE A 57 6.74 -14.06 -3.79
N LEU A 58 7.87 -14.65 -4.19
CA LEU A 58 8.02 -15.24 -5.53
C LEU A 58 7.13 -16.48 -5.71
N GLU A 59 6.94 -17.28 -4.67
CA GLU A 59 6.02 -18.42 -4.70
C GLU A 59 4.57 -17.98 -4.97
N LYS A 60 4.17 -16.78 -4.53
CA LYS A 60 2.84 -16.22 -4.85
C LYS A 60 2.62 -15.94 -6.32
N ALA A 61 3.68 -15.72 -7.09
CA ALA A 61 3.56 -15.56 -8.53
C ALA A 61 3.30 -16.89 -9.27
N ASN A 62 3.41 -18.04 -8.60
CA ASN A 62 3.15 -19.37 -9.17
C ASN A 62 3.90 -19.62 -10.50
N GLY A 63 5.16 -19.16 -10.56
CA GLY A 63 6.01 -19.28 -11.75
C GLY A 63 5.78 -18.22 -12.84
N GLY A 64 4.91 -17.24 -12.61
CA GLY A 64 4.60 -16.14 -13.52
C GLY A 64 5.66 -15.03 -13.57
N ASP A 65 5.21 -13.86 -13.97
CA ASP A 65 5.98 -12.64 -14.18
C ASP A 65 6.06 -11.79 -12.91
N ILE A 66 7.28 -11.35 -12.59
CA ILE A 66 7.57 -10.44 -11.48
C ILE A 66 7.92 -9.07 -12.05
N LEU A 67 7.22 -8.04 -11.57
CA LEU A 67 7.52 -6.66 -11.93
C LEU A 67 8.04 -5.89 -10.71
N VAL A 68 9.21 -5.29 -10.84
CA VAL A 68 9.77 -4.39 -9.84
C VAL A 68 9.52 -2.95 -10.29
N LEU A 69 8.74 -2.20 -9.52
CA LEU A 69 8.49 -0.78 -9.73
C LEU A 69 9.37 0.06 -8.81
N ARG A 70 10.03 1.08 -9.38
CA ARG A 70 10.90 2.00 -8.64
C ARG A 70 10.96 3.40 -9.25
N ALA A 71 11.48 4.37 -8.49
CA ALA A 71 11.65 5.76 -8.94
C ALA A 71 13.13 6.23 -8.95
N SER A 72 14.03 5.43 -8.38
CA SER A 72 15.47 5.68 -8.31
C SER A 72 16.23 4.36 -8.32
N GLY A 73 17.55 4.36 -8.56
CA GLY A 73 18.39 3.15 -8.56
C GLY A 73 18.41 2.36 -9.87
N SER A 74 18.76 1.07 -9.81
CA SER A 74 19.07 0.21 -10.97
C SER A 74 18.20 -1.05 -11.05
N ASP A 75 18.64 -2.06 -11.80
CA ASP A 75 18.07 -3.39 -11.99
C ASP A 75 18.56 -4.44 -10.97
N ALA A 76 19.01 -4.01 -9.79
CA ALA A 76 19.62 -4.89 -8.79
C ALA A 76 18.74 -6.06 -8.32
N TYR A 77 17.41 -5.99 -8.51
CA TYR A 77 16.49 -7.08 -8.19
C TYR A 77 16.43 -8.18 -9.26
N ASN A 78 16.85 -7.92 -10.50
CA ASN A 78 16.62 -8.84 -11.61
C ASN A 78 17.25 -10.21 -11.37
N ASP A 79 18.58 -10.28 -11.21
CA ASP A 79 19.28 -11.55 -11.02
C ASP A 79 18.93 -12.20 -9.66
N TYR A 80 18.78 -11.36 -8.62
CA TYR A 80 18.39 -11.77 -7.28
C TYR A 80 17.07 -12.54 -7.26
N LEU A 81 16.02 -11.96 -7.86
CA LEU A 81 14.68 -12.58 -7.92
C LEU A 81 14.58 -13.69 -8.96
N PHE A 82 15.31 -13.59 -10.07
CA PHE A 82 15.20 -14.56 -11.16
C PHE A 82 15.98 -15.85 -10.91
N SER A 83 17.11 -15.78 -10.20
CA SER A 83 18.04 -16.91 -10.12
C SER A 83 18.65 -17.16 -8.73
N GLU A 84 18.95 -16.13 -7.95
CA GLU A 84 19.70 -16.31 -6.69
C GLU A 84 18.85 -16.94 -5.58
N LEU A 85 17.55 -16.61 -5.52
CA LEU A 85 16.62 -17.17 -4.53
C LEU A 85 16.15 -18.60 -4.84
N GLY A 86 16.44 -19.12 -6.04
CA GLY A 86 16.13 -20.51 -6.41
C GLY A 86 14.64 -20.81 -6.64
N VAL A 87 13.77 -19.80 -6.68
CA VAL A 87 12.37 -19.93 -7.08
C VAL A 87 12.25 -19.70 -8.59
N ASN A 88 11.63 -20.64 -9.30
CA ASN A 88 11.44 -20.48 -10.75
C ASN A 88 10.32 -19.48 -11.02
N VAL A 89 10.62 -18.44 -11.80
CA VAL A 89 9.66 -17.45 -12.32
C VAL A 89 9.87 -17.28 -13.83
N ASN A 90 8.85 -16.86 -14.56
CA ASN A 90 8.91 -16.74 -16.02
C ASN A 90 9.81 -15.57 -16.45
N ARG A 91 9.67 -14.44 -15.77
CA ARG A 91 10.39 -13.20 -16.06
C ARG A 91 10.49 -12.34 -14.80
N VAL A 92 11.60 -11.62 -14.68
CA VAL A 92 11.70 -10.46 -13.79
C VAL A 92 11.99 -9.23 -14.63
N GLU A 93 11.20 -8.19 -14.47
CA GLU A 93 11.45 -6.89 -15.09
C GLU A 93 11.47 -5.80 -14.03
N THR A 94 12.51 -4.97 -14.06
CA THR A 94 12.56 -3.74 -13.27
C THR A 94 12.23 -2.55 -14.16
N ILE A 95 11.20 -1.79 -13.78
CA ILE A 95 10.85 -0.51 -14.41
C ILE A 95 11.11 0.61 -13.41
N ARG A 96 12.02 1.52 -13.79
CA ARG A 96 12.25 2.77 -13.08
C ARG A 96 11.52 3.92 -13.77
N CYS A 97 10.52 4.48 -13.11
CA CYS A 97 9.95 5.78 -13.49
C CYS A 97 10.98 6.89 -13.27
N ASN A 98 11.28 7.68 -14.31
CA ASN A 98 12.22 8.79 -14.23
C ASN A 98 11.53 10.13 -13.90
N ASN A 99 10.21 10.22 -14.12
CA ASN A 99 9.39 11.40 -13.84
C ASN A 99 7.88 11.01 -13.81
N PRO A 100 6.98 11.92 -13.38
CA PRO A 100 5.54 11.62 -13.26
C PRO A 100 4.84 11.20 -14.56
N ASN A 101 5.36 11.58 -15.74
CA ASN A 101 4.75 11.19 -17.01
C ASN A 101 4.85 9.70 -17.30
N CYS A 102 5.64 8.93 -16.54
CA CYS A 102 5.67 7.47 -16.66
C CYS A 102 4.28 6.85 -16.44
N ALA A 103 3.42 7.52 -15.67
CA ALA A 103 2.06 7.08 -15.40
C ALA A 103 1.17 6.96 -16.65
N ASN A 104 1.56 7.62 -17.75
CA ASN A 104 0.85 7.59 -19.02
C ASN A 104 1.49 6.64 -20.04
N GLU A 105 2.54 5.91 -19.66
CA GLU A 105 3.27 5.02 -20.57
C GLU A 105 2.52 3.68 -20.72
N PRO A 106 1.97 3.36 -21.90
CA PRO A 106 1.20 2.14 -22.08
C PRO A 106 2.01 0.87 -21.80
N TYR A 107 3.33 0.94 -22.04
CA TYR A 107 4.25 -0.16 -21.75
C TYR A 107 4.26 -0.55 -20.27
N ILE A 108 4.25 0.42 -19.36
CA ILE A 108 4.26 0.15 -17.92
C ILE A 108 2.92 -0.46 -17.49
N LEU A 109 1.82 0.08 -18.01
CA LEU A 109 0.48 -0.45 -17.71
C LEU A 109 0.31 -1.88 -18.22
N GLU A 110 0.83 -2.20 -19.41
CA GLU A 110 0.86 -3.56 -19.95
C GLU A 110 1.68 -4.50 -19.05
N ARG A 111 2.87 -4.07 -18.62
CA ARG A 111 3.72 -4.89 -17.72
C ARG A 111 3.08 -5.10 -16.34
N ILE A 112 2.36 -4.11 -15.79
CA ILE A 112 1.59 -4.32 -14.54
C ILE A 112 0.43 -5.30 -14.77
N ALA A 113 -0.23 -5.21 -15.93
CA ALA A 113 -1.34 -6.10 -16.29
C ALA A 113 -0.91 -7.55 -16.56
N GLU A 114 0.34 -7.76 -16.98
CA GLU A 114 0.94 -9.09 -17.17
C GLU A 114 1.56 -9.65 -15.90
N ALA A 115 1.99 -8.82 -14.94
CA ALA A 115 2.66 -9.31 -13.75
C ALA A 115 1.71 -10.09 -12.82
N GLU A 116 2.20 -11.18 -12.23
CA GLU A 116 1.54 -11.93 -11.17
C GLU A 116 1.91 -11.41 -9.78
N ALA A 117 3.10 -10.80 -9.66
CA ALA A 117 3.54 -10.16 -8.44
C ALA A 117 4.29 -8.85 -8.72
N VAL A 118 3.98 -7.81 -7.96
CA VAL A 118 4.63 -6.49 -8.06
C VAL A 118 5.42 -6.16 -6.79
N TRP A 119 6.70 -5.86 -6.96
CA TRP A 119 7.57 -5.39 -5.88
C TRP A 119 7.85 -3.89 -6.00
N ILE A 120 7.61 -3.14 -4.92
CA ILE A 120 7.88 -1.71 -4.85
C ILE A 120 9.18 -1.48 -4.08
N ALA A 121 10.22 -1.05 -4.80
CA ALA A 121 11.55 -0.89 -4.23
C ALA A 121 11.64 0.25 -3.18
N GLY A 122 12.74 0.28 -2.43
CA GLY A 122 13.10 1.42 -1.58
C GLY A 122 13.47 2.67 -2.38
N GLY A 123 13.59 3.80 -1.68
CA GLY A 123 13.89 5.09 -2.28
C GLY A 123 13.27 6.23 -1.47
N ASP A 124 12.73 7.22 -2.18
CA ASP A 124 11.98 8.32 -1.60
C ASP A 124 10.49 8.10 -1.91
N GLN A 125 9.70 7.86 -0.87
CA GLN A 125 8.27 7.57 -0.98
C GLN A 125 7.48 8.73 -1.58
N HIS A 126 7.97 9.97 -1.49
CA HIS A 126 7.29 11.11 -2.10
C HIS A 126 7.23 10.96 -3.63
N ASN A 127 8.25 10.36 -4.25
CA ASN A 127 8.22 10.09 -5.69
C ASN A 127 7.11 9.10 -6.06
N TYR A 128 6.87 8.07 -5.24
CA TYR A 128 5.78 7.11 -5.50
C TYR A 128 4.41 7.77 -5.41
N VAL A 129 4.22 8.65 -4.41
CA VAL A 129 3.01 9.47 -4.31
C VAL A 129 2.86 10.36 -5.53
N GLN A 130 3.91 11.07 -5.95
CA GLN A 130 3.84 11.97 -7.11
C GLN A 130 3.64 11.26 -8.44
N PHE A 131 4.22 10.05 -8.61
CA PHE A 131 4.25 9.38 -9.89
C PHE A 131 3.05 8.46 -10.09
N TRP A 132 2.47 7.90 -9.04
CA TRP A 132 1.51 6.81 -9.16
C TRP A 132 0.12 7.14 -8.60
N LYS A 133 0.01 8.00 -7.58
CA LYS A 133 -1.28 8.37 -6.99
C LYS A 133 -2.14 9.15 -7.98
N ASP A 134 -3.42 8.82 -8.01
CA ASP A 134 -4.42 9.36 -8.93
C ASP A 134 -4.05 9.15 -10.41
N THR A 135 -3.40 8.02 -10.72
CA THR A 135 -2.98 7.68 -12.09
C THR A 135 -3.39 6.27 -12.51
N ALA A 136 -3.23 5.98 -13.81
CA ALA A 136 -3.46 4.65 -14.36
C ALA A 136 -2.55 3.55 -13.76
N ILE A 137 -1.38 3.91 -13.19
CA ILE A 137 -0.54 2.95 -12.48
C ILE A 137 -1.21 2.51 -11.18
N GLU A 138 -1.80 3.42 -10.41
CA GLU A 138 -2.57 3.07 -9.21
C GLU A 138 -3.74 2.14 -9.56
N ASP A 139 -4.52 2.49 -10.58
CA ASP A 139 -5.66 1.68 -11.04
C ASP A 139 -5.19 0.26 -11.47
N ALA A 140 -4.03 0.16 -12.13
CA ALA A 140 -3.45 -1.12 -12.54
C ALA A 140 -2.97 -1.96 -11.36
N LEU A 141 -2.37 -1.34 -10.33
CA LEU A 141 -1.97 -2.02 -9.09
C LEU A 141 -3.19 -2.52 -8.30
N HIS A 142 -4.27 -1.73 -8.23
CA HIS A 142 -5.53 -2.21 -7.65
C HIS A 142 -6.11 -3.37 -8.45
N SER A 143 -6.03 -3.34 -9.78
CA SER A 143 -6.52 -4.43 -10.64
C SER A 143 -5.74 -5.74 -10.44
N LEU A 144 -4.43 -5.65 -10.17
CA LEU A 144 -3.61 -6.80 -9.77
C LEU A 144 -4.11 -7.40 -8.44
N VAL A 145 -4.14 -6.59 -7.38
CA VAL A 145 -4.33 -7.09 -6.01
C VAL A 145 -5.80 -7.40 -5.71
N ASN A 146 -6.70 -6.47 -6.00
CA ASN A 146 -8.12 -6.58 -5.69
C ASN A 146 -8.92 -7.26 -6.81
N GLY A 147 -8.26 -7.66 -7.89
CA GLY A 147 -8.92 -8.15 -9.09
C GLY A 147 -8.47 -9.55 -9.48
N ARG A 148 -7.24 -9.63 -9.98
CA ARG A 148 -6.63 -10.90 -10.38
C ARG A 148 -6.16 -11.75 -9.20
N GLY A 149 -5.99 -11.13 -8.02
CA GLY A 149 -5.51 -11.81 -6.83
C GLY A 149 -4.00 -12.05 -6.86
N GLY A 150 -3.24 -11.13 -7.45
CA GLY A 150 -1.77 -11.21 -7.43
C GLY A 150 -1.16 -10.65 -6.15
N ALA A 151 0.15 -10.86 -5.99
CA ALA A 151 0.89 -10.39 -4.82
C ALA A 151 1.48 -8.99 -5.02
N ILE A 152 1.57 -8.23 -3.92
CA ILE A 152 2.26 -6.95 -3.89
C ILE A 152 3.18 -6.88 -2.68
N GLY A 153 4.38 -6.35 -2.84
CA GLY A 153 5.30 -6.18 -1.73
C GLY A 153 6.07 -4.88 -1.85
N GLY A 154 6.70 -4.46 -0.76
CA GLY A 154 7.58 -3.31 -0.79
C GLY A 154 8.52 -3.21 0.39
N ILE A 155 9.64 -2.53 0.16
CA ILE A 155 10.68 -2.28 1.15
C ILE A 155 10.84 -0.79 1.42
N SER A 156 11.03 -0.41 2.69
CA SER A 156 11.31 0.97 3.07
C SER A 156 10.22 1.95 2.58
N ALA A 157 10.54 2.84 1.63
CA ALA A 157 9.58 3.70 0.96
C ALA A 157 8.43 2.93 0.25
N GLY A 158 8.72 1.74 -0.28
CA GLY A 158 7.70 0.87 -0.87
C GLY A 158 6.73 0.34 0.19
N LEU A 159 7.22 -0.08 1.36
CA LEU A 159 6.39 -0.50 2.50
C LEU A 159 5.46 0.65 2.94
N ALA A 160 5.98 1.88 3.01
CA ALA A 160 5.29 3.02 3.57
C ALA A 160 3.98 3.35 2.83
N ILE A 161 3.89 3.08 1.52
CA ILE A 161 2.72 3.42 0.70
C ILE A 161 1.68 2.30 0.61
N LEU A 162 1.95 1.11 1.18
CA LEU A 162 1.03 -0.04 1.12
C LEU A 162 -0.09 0.03 2.18
N GLY A 163 -0.02 0.97 3.13
CA GLY A 163 -1.05 1.20 4.14
C GLY A 163 -2.20 2.08 3.62
N PHE A 164 -3.37 1.97 4.26
CA PHE A 164 -4.47 2.92 4.02
C PHE A 164 -4.08 4.34 4.46
N GLY A 165 -3.45 4.45 5.64
CA GLY A 165 -2.72 5.64 6.05
C GLY A 165 -1.28 5.52 5.59
N TYR A 166 -0.68 6.61 5.15
CA TYR A 166 0.71 6.61 4.71
C TYR A 166 1.40 7.94 5.00
N PHE A 167 2.70 7.87 5.24
CA PHE A 167 3.56 9.04 5.40
C PHE A 167 4.15 9.43 4.04
N ALA A 168 3.67 10.53 3.46
CA ALA A 168 4.00 10.94 2.09
C ALA A 168 5.32 11.72 1.96
N ALA A 169 5.90 12.15 3.08
CA ALA A 169 7.23 12.72 3.20
C ALA A 169 7.56 13.86 2.21
N SER A 170 6.58 14.71 1.85
CA SER A 170 6.82 15.78 0.87
C SER A 170 7.86 16.81 1.28
N ASN A 171 8.13 16.94 2.59
CA ASN A 171 9.16 17.82 3.15
C ASN A 171 10.37 17.03 3.69
N GLY A 172 10.49 15.75 3.35
CA GLY A 172 11.47 14.84 3.94
C GLY A 172 10.92 14.06 5.12
N THR A 173 11.82 13.48 5.92
CA THR A 173 11.45 12.64 7.07
C THR A 173 11.17 13.48 8.31
N VAL A 174 10.30 12.97 9.18
CA VAL A 174 10.13 13.47 10.55
C VAL A 174 10.73 12.48 11.55
N TYR A 175 11.39 12.99 12.60
CA TYR A 175 11.93 12.18 13.70
C TYR A 175 10.95 12.10 14.87
N SER A 176 11.02 11.03 15.67
CA SER A 176 10.12 10.79 16.81
C SER A 176 10.00 11.98 17.76
N GLY A 177 11.12 12.60 18.16
CA GLY A 177 11.09 13.77 19.04
C GLY A 177 10.38 14.97 18.42
N ALA A 178 10.59 15.24 17.13
CA ALA A 178 9.92 16.35 16.43
C ALA A 178 8.41 16.10 16.30
N ALA A 179 8.02 14.89 15.88
CA ALA A 179 6.62 14.48 15.75
C ALA A 179 5.86 14.54 17.08
N LEU A 180 6.47 14.04 18.17
CA LEU A 180 5.86 14.08 19.50
C LEU A 180 5.81 15.50 20.07
N SER A 181 6.82 16.34 19.84
CA SER A 181 6.86 17.71 20.35
C SER A 181 5.88 18.67 19.65
N ASN A 182 5.53 18.38 18.40
CA ASN A 182 4.54 19.12 17.63
C ASN A 182 3.97 18.19 16.54
N PRO A 183 2.80 17.56 16.76
CA PRO A 183 2.23 16.61 15.80
C PRO A 183 1.70 17.27 14.51
N TYR A 184 1.76 18.60 14.41
CA TYR A 184 1.43 19.38 13.20
C TYR A 184 2.64 20.14 12.64
N ASN A 185 3.86 19.72 12.98
CA ASN A 185 5.06 20.29 12.38
C ASN A 185 5.05 20.09 10.84
N GLU A 186 5.83 20.90 10.13
CA GLU A 186 5.83 20.95 8.66
C GLU A 186 6.26 19.63 7.98
N ASP A 187 6.97 18.76 8.69
CA ASP A 187 7.38 17.45 8.18
C ASP A 187 6.31 16.37 8.40
N MET A 188 5.21 16.65 9.12
CA MET A 188 4.11 15.73 9.39
C MET A 188 3.13 15.60 8.19
N ASP A 189 3.64 15.09 7.07
CA ASP A 189 2.87 14.80 5.85
C ASP A 189 2.18 13.42 5.92
N VAL A 190 1.26 13.27 6.88
CA VAL A 190 0.43 12.07 7.03
C VAL A 190 -0.82 12.20 6.17
N ARG A 191 -1.06 11.22 5.30
CA ARG A 191 -2.22 11.15 4.39
C ARG A 191 -2.94 9.83 4.55
N TYR A 192 -4.13 9.71 3.94
CA TYR A 192 -4.95 8.53 4.11
C TYR A 192 -6.01 8.37 3.03
N GLY A 193 -6.31 7.11 2.69
CA GLY A 193 -7.51 6.71 1.97
C GLY A 193 -7.66 7.24 0.53
N ASP A 194 -6.62 7.84 -0.04
CA ASP A 194 -6.62 8.44 -1.36
C ASP A 194 -5.50 7.91 -2.28
N PHE A 195 -4.90 6.77 -1.91
CA PHE A 195 -3.91 6.05 -2.71
C PHE A 195 -4.18 4.53 -2.69
N LEU A 196 -3.18 3.69 -2.40
CA LEU A 196 -3.33 2.24 -2.41
C LEU A 196 -4.35 1.73 -1.38
N ARG A 197 -5.19 0.79 -1.80
CA ARG A 197 -6.19 0.11 -0.97
C ARG A 197 -6.00 -1.40 -1.12
N LEU A 198 -5.42 -2.00 -0.10
CA LEU A 198 -5.04 -3.42 -0.10
C LEU A 198 -5.82 -4.19 0.98
N PRO A 199 -6.04 -5.50 0.81
CA PRO A 199 -6.60 -6.36 1.85
C PRO A 199 -5.84 -6.22 3.18
N PHE A 200 -6.54 -6.33 4.31
CA PHE A 200 -5.99 -6.21 5.68
C PHE A 200 -5.35 -4.86 6.06
N MET A 201 -5.14 -3.95 5.11
CA MET A 201 -4.52 -2.64 5.35
C MET A 201 -5.52 -1.52 5.64
N ASN A 202 -6.81 -1.86 5.77
CA ASN A 202 -7.85 -0.90 6.10
C ASN A 202 -7.58 -0.27 7.47
N ASN A 203 -7.46 1.06 7.52
CA ASN A 203 -7.07 1.83 8.70
C ASN A 203 -5.65 1.56 9.23
N VAL A 204 -4.81 0.84 8.49
CA VAL A 204 -3.41 0.59 8.85
C VAL A 204 -2.52 1.69 8.28
N ILE A 205 -1.61 2.18 9.10
CA ILE A 205 -0.44 2.96 8.68
C ILE A 205 0.82 2.15 8.97
N ASN A 206 1.75 2.13 8.01
CA ASN A 206 2.98 1.35 8.11
C ASN A 206 4.18 2.27 8.35
N ASP A 207 5.20 1.78 9.04
CA ASP A 207 6.49 2.47 9.14
C ASP A 207 7.68 1.48 9.03
N SER A 208 8.73 1.92 8.34
CA SER A 208 9.95 1.15 8.05
C SER A 208 11.15 1.69 8.81
N HIS A 209 12.29 0.98 8.79
CA HIS A 209 13.54 1.31 9.49
C HIS A 209 13.28 1.68 10.95
N TYR A 210 12.42 0.90 11.61
CA TYR A 210 11.71 1.33 12.81
C TYR A 210 12.62 1.57 14.04
N ASP A 211 13.81 0.98 14.01
CA ASP A 211 14.84 1.00 15.06
C ASP A 211 16.06 1.88 14.76
N ASP A 212 16.32 2.27 13.51
CA ASP A 212 17.42 3.18 13.15
C ASP A 212 16.98 4.35 12.23
N PRO A 213 16.73 5.55 12.80
CA PRO A 213 16.61 5.85 14.22
C PRO A 213 15.31 5.28 14.82
N ASP A 214 15.12 5.36 16.14
CA ASP A 214 13.85 5.01 16.78
C ASP A 214 12.67 5.80 16.20
N ARG A 215 11.70 5.09 15.62
CA ARG A 215 10.51 5.66 14.95
C ARG A 215 9.20 5.41 15.70
N LYS A 216 9.26 4.88 16.93
CA LYS A 216 8.05 4.60 17.72
C LYS A 216 7.24 5.87 17.97
N GLY A 217 7.90 6.95 18.40
CA GLY A 217 7.25 8.21 18.69
C GLY A 217 6.57 8.87 17.48
N ARG A 218 7.23 8.84 16.31
CA ARG A 218 6.61 9.41 15.10
C ARG A 218 5.42 8.57 14.62
N HIS A 219 5.50 7.25 14.71
CA HIS A 219 4.43 6.38 14.27
C HIS A 219 3.18 6.54 15.16
N VAL A 220 3.37 6.63 16.48
CA VAL A 220 2.31 7.02 17.42
C VAL A 220 1.71 8.38 17.07
N SER A 221 2.54 9.36 16.69
CA SER A 221 2.07 10.68 16.27
C SER A 221 1.26 10.62 14.97
N PHE A 222 1.62 9.76 14.01
CA PHE A 222 0.85 9.54 12.80
C PHE A 222 -0.54 8.99 13.11
N MET A 223 -0.60 7.95 13.95
CA MET A 223 -1.87 7.37 14.41
C MET A 223 -2.72 8.41 15.14
N ALA A 224 -2.12 9.23 16.02
CA ALA A 224 -2.82 10.29 16.74
C ALA A 224 -3.44 11.32 15.79
N ARG A 225 -2.74 11.72 14.72
CA ARG A 225 -3.28 12.60 13.67
C ARG A 225 -4.46 11.97 12.93
N LEU A 226 -4.34 10.70 12.51
CA LEU A 226 -5.43 9.97 11.84
C LEU A 226 -6.69 9.85 12.72
N ILE A 227 -6.51 9.60 14.02
CA ILE A 227 -7.61 9.51 14.98
C ILE A 227 -8.24 10.89 15.21
N THR A 228 -7.42 11.92 15.47
CA THR A 228 -7.91 13.25 15.85
C THR A 228 -8.56 13.98 14.69
N ASP A 229 -7.91 14.01 13.53
CA ASP A 229 -8.32 14.85 12.40
C ASP A 229 -9.45 14.19 11.59
N HIS A 230 -9.50 12.85 11.61
CA HIS A 230 -10.29 12.07 10.66
C HIS A 230 -11.15 10.99 11.30
N SER A 231 -11.10 10.82 12.63
CA SER A 231 -11.84 9.78 13.36
C SER A 231 -11.55 8.38 12.82
N ILE A 232 -10.36 8.16 12.27
CA ILE A 232 -9.94 6.85 11.79
C ILE A 232 -9.42 6.07 13.01
N PRO A 233 -9.97 4.89 13.32
CA PRO A 233 -9.43 4.02 14.36
C PRO A 233 -8.14 3.37 13.86
N ALA A 234 -7.07 4.18 13.82
CA ALA A 234 -5.82 3.84 13.17
C ALA A 234 -5.12 2.67 13.86
N LEU A 235 -4.54 1.79 13.05
CA LEU A 235 -3.70 0.67 13.43
C LEU A 235 -2.31 0.86 12.83
N GLY A 236 -1.28 0.31 13.47
CA GLY A 236 0.10 0.49 13.04
C GLY A 236 0.82 -0.83 12.81
N ILE A 237 1.62 -0.91 11.74
CA ILE A 237 2.62 -1.98 11.56
C ILE A 237 4.00 -1.33 11.40
N GLY A 238 4.86 -1.51 12.40
CA GLY A 238 6.24 -1.03 12.38
C GLY A 238 7.22 -2.17 12.14
N CYS A 239 8.09 -2.04 11.15
CA CYS A 239 9.10 -3.06 10.81
C CYS A 239 10.51 -2.49 11.03
N ASN A 240 11.29 -3.12 11.92
CA ASN A 240 12.73 -2.84 12.04
C ASN A 240 13.45 -3.07 10.71
N GLU A 241 14.65 -2.52 10.56
CA GLU A 241 15.56 -2.95 9.50
C GLU A 241 15.72 -4.48 9.50
N TYR A 242 15.94 -5.07 8.32
CA TYR A 242 16.10 -6.52 8.10
C TYR A 242 14.89 -7.42 8.44
N THR A 243 13.78 -6.85 8.92
CA THR A 243 12.52 -7.60 9.11
C THR A 243 11.59 -7.56 7.89
N ALA A 244 10.71 -8.55 7.79
CA ALA A 244 9.59 -8.52 6.87
C ALA A 244 8.32 -9.09 7.49
N VAL A 245 7.16 -8.67 6.97
CA VAL A 245 5.84 -9.20 7.32
C VAL A 245 5.15 -9.70 6.05
N CYS A 246 4.84 -10.99 5.99
CA CYS A 246 4.09 -11.60 4.89
C CYS A 246 2.65 -11.89 5.33
N ILE A 247 1.67 -11.45 4.54
CA ILE A 247 0.25 -11.57 4.85
C ILE A 247 -0.43 -12.27 3.68
N GLY A 248 -0.94 -13.48 3.92
CA GLY A 248 -1.71 -14.25 2.95
C GLY A 248 -3.22 -13.98 3.03
N GLN A 249 -4.01 -14.79 2.33
CA GLN A 249 -5.48 -14.72 2.39
C GLN A 249 -6.06 -15.07 3.76
N ASP A 250 -5.31 -15.78 4.61
CA ASP A 250 -5.72 -16.14 5.96
C ASP A 250 -5.70 -14.94 6.93
N GLY A 251 -4.99 -13.86 6.58
CA GLY A 251 -4.88 -12.66 7.39
C GLY A 251 -3.90 -12.78 8.56
N PHE A 252 -3.14 -13.89 8.67
CA PHE A 252 -2.06 -13.99 9.64
C PHE A 252 -0.82 -13.27 9.11
N ALA A 253 -0.28 -12.34 9.89
CA ALA A 253 0.89 -11.55 9.54
C ALA A 253 2.18 -12.24 10.02
N HIS A 254 2.77 -13.06 9.16
CA HIS A 254 4.00 -13.82 9.42
C HIS A 254 5.23 -12.91 9.45
N CYS A 255 5.94 -12.86 10.59
CA CYS A 255 7.09 -12.00 10.82
C CYS A 255 8.42 -12.73 10.61
N TYR A 256 9.15 -12.32 9.57
CA TYR A 256 10.48 -12.81 9.23
C TYR A 256 11.59 -11.91 9.77
N GLY A 257 12.64 -12.54 10.29
CA GLY A 257 13.85 -11.90 10.80
C GLY A 257 14.85 -12.93 11.33
N GLU A 258 15.98 -12.50 11.86
CA GLU A 258 17.09 -13.36 12.28
C GLU A 258 17.14 -13.57 13.81
N TYR A 259 16.03 -13.37 14.53
CA TYR A 259 15.98 -13.69 15.96
C TYR A 259 16.27 -15.19 16.20
N PRO A 260 17.09 -15.55 17.21
CA PRO A 260 17.62 -14.73 18.30
C PRO A 260 19.00 -14.10 18.04
N GLN A 261 19.56 -14.22 16.84
CA GLN A 261 20.89 -13.67 16.54
C GLN A 261 20.88 -12.14 16.55
N TYR A 262 19.84 -11.54 15.98
CA TYR A 262 19.62 -10.10 15.97
C TYR A 262 18.26 -9.76 16.58
N GLN A 263 18.15 -8.56 17.18
CA GLN A 263 16.92 -8.07 17.78
C GLN A 263 16.02 -7.46 16.70
N GLU A 264 15.56 -8.32 15.81
CA GLU A 264 14.72 -7.98 14.68
C GLU A 264 13.25 -8.10 15.06
N GLN A 265 12.61 -6.94 15.28
CA GLN A 265 11.28 -6.86 15.85
C GLN A 265 10.28 -6.23 14.89
N VAL A 266 9.06 -6.75 14.94
CA VAL A 266 7.88 -6.20 14.27
C VAL A 266 6.88 -5.78 15.34
N TYR A 267 6.24 -4.63 15.12
CA TYR A 267 5.34 -4.00 16.07
C TYR A 267 3.95 -3.88 15.47
N PHE A 268 2.95 -4.47 16.11
CA PHE A 268 1.54 -4.30 15.78
C PHE A 268 0.89 -3.41 16.83
N ILE A 269 0.42 -2.24 16.41
CA ILE A 269 0.04 -1.13 17.27
C ILE A 269 -1.46 -0.90 17.15
N ARG A 270 -2.17 -0.88 18.28
CA ARG A 270 -3.61 -0.62 18.33
C ARG A 270 -3.99 0.28 19.49
N PRO A 271 -5.09 1.05 19.39
CA PRO A 271 -5.68 1.71 20.55
C PRO A 271 -6.00 0.71 21.66
N ALA A 272 -5.85 1.15 22.92
CA ALA A 272 -6.07 0.31 24.08
C ALA A 272 -7.54 -0.05 24.30
N CYS A 273 -7.78 -1.06 25.15
CA CYS A 273 -9.11 -1.56 25.50
C CYS A 273 -9.93 -0.71 26.47
N LEU A 274 -9.68 0.59 26.51
CA LEU A 274 -10.28 1.50 27.46
C LEU A 274 -11.00 2.60 26.70
N ASP A 275 -12.02 3.20 27.30
CA ASP A 275 -12.46 4.55 26.95
C ASP A 275 -11.32 5.51 27.36
N THR A 276 -10.20 5.44 26.66
CA THR A 276 -9.18 6.49 26.71
C THR A 276 -9.71 7.66 25.91
N ASP A 277 -9.52 8.87 26.45
CA ASP A 277 -9.82 10.07 25.69
C ASP A 277 -9.03 10.05 24.38
N ALA A 278 -9.61 10.65 23.34
CA ALA A 278 -8.91 10.85 22.08
C ALA A 278 -7.57 11.57 22.34
N PRO A 279 -6.52 11.31 21.52
CA PRO A 279 -5.25 11.99 21.68
C PRO A 279 -5.42 13.51 21.72
N VAL A 280 -4.76 14.18 22.65
CA VAL A 280 -4.66 15.64 22.68
C VAL A 280 -3.62 16.05 21.65
N CYS A 281 -4.09 16.16 20.41
CA CYS A 281 -3.27 16.46 19.25
C CYS A 281 -3.61 17.89 18.77
N ILE A 282 -2.86 18.89 19.22
CA ILE A 282 -3.09 20.31 18.94
C ILE A 282 -1.83 20.92 18.28
N PRO A 283 -1.98 21.83 17.28
CA PRO A 283 -0.82 22.52 16.70
C PRO A 283 0.07 23.21 17.74
N ASP A 284 1.39 23.14 17.52
CA ASP A 284 2.43 23.77 18.34
C ASP A 284 2.42 23.35 19.82
N THR A 285 1.79 22.23 20.13
CA THR A 285 1.70 21.66 21.47
C THR A 285 2.26 20.22 21.45
N PRO A 286 3.06 19.82 22.44
CA PRO A 286 3.48 18.42 22.57
C PRO A 286 2.26 17.49 22.63
N LEU A 287 2.35 16.37 21.93
CA LEU A 287 1.32 15.33 21.93
C LEU A 287 1.13 14.80 23.36
N ASP A 288 -0.12 14.60 23.74
CA ASP A 288 -0.49 13.88 24.94
C ASP A 288 -1.55 12.84 24.56
N TRP A 289 -1.38 11.59 25.00
CA TRP A 289 -2.31 10.52 24.66
C TRP A 289 -2.36 9.47 25.76
N GLY A 290 -3.49 9.46 26.46
CA GLY A 290 -3.83 8.49 27.51
C GLY A 290 -3.25 8.86 28.87
N PHE A 291 -2.82 7.86 29.63
CA PHE A 291 -2.28 7.99 30.98
C PHE A 291 -1.31 6.84 31.26
N GLU A 292 -0.66 6.88 32.42
CA GLU A 292 0.29 5.84 32.85
C GLU A 292 -0.26 4.43 32.67
N GLY A 293 0.38 3.65 31.80
CA GLY A 293 0.01 2.27 31.49
C GLY A 293 -1.22 2.12 30.59
N GLY A 294 -1.72 3.17 29.93
CA GLY A 294 -2.91 3.07 29.08
C GLY A 294 -3.10 4.18 28.04
N ALA A 295 -2.91 3.83 26.77
CA ALA A 295 -3.44 4.56 25.60
C ALA A 295 -3.46 3.65 24.37
N ILE A 296 -2.37 2.89 24.22
CA ILE A 296 -2.06 2.05 23.08
C ILE A 296 -1.62 0.69 23.62
N ASN A 297 -2.08 -0.39 23.00
CA ASN A 297 -1.54 -1.73 23.22
C ASN A 297 -0.71 -2.13 22.01
N VAL A 298 0.50 -2.63 22.25
CA VAL A 298 1.44 -3.03 21.20
C VAL A 298 1.83 -4.48 21.38
N PHE A 299 1.65 -5.27 20.33
CA PHE A 299 2.20 -6.61 20.26
C PHE A 299 3.55 -6.55 19.56
N VAL A 300 4.62 -6.88 20.30
CA VAL A 300 6.00 -6.88 19.82
C VAL A 300 6.39 -8.31 19.51
N VAL A 301 6.73 -8.59 18.25
CA VAL A 301 7.12 -9.91 17.76
C VAL A 301 8.62 -9.95 17.54
N ASN A 302 9.29 -10.94 18.11
CA ASN A 302 10.67 -11.25 17.77
C ASN A 302 10.68 -12.12 16.50
N ALA A 303 10.97 -11.53 15.36
CA ALA A 303 10.79 -12.13 14.04
C ALA A 303 11.87 -13.19 13.74
N THR A 304 11.46 -14.32 13.16
CA THR A 304 12.29 -15.53 12.98
C THR A 304 12.45 -15.88 11.51
N ILE A 305 13.50 -16.64 11.18
CA ILE A 305 13.80 -16.99 9.79
C ILE A 305 12.65 -17.80 9.17
N GLN A 306 11.94 -18.58 10.00
CA GLN A 306 10.82 -19.41 9.57
C GLN A 306 9.54 -18.61 9.31
N GLY A 307 9.43 -17.36 9.77
CA GLY A 307 8.17 -16.61 9.71
C GLY A 307 7.05 -17.25 10.54
N ASP A 308 7.39 -18.04 11.56
CA ASP A 308 6.45 -18.84 12.35
C ASP A 308 5.78 -18.07 13.51
N ARG A 309 6.00 -16.75 13.56
CA ARG A 309 5.50 -15.84 14.58
C ARG A 309 4.76 -14.69 13.94
N GLY A 310 3.85 -14.04 14.67
CA GLY A 310 3.02 -13.00 14.06
C GLY A 310 1.76 -12.68 14.83
N LEU A 311 0.89 -11.91 14.19
CA LEU A 311 -0.43 -11.52 14.71
C LEU A 311 -1.50 -11.79 13.64
N ASP A 312 -2.66 -12.26 14.08
CA ASP A 312 -3.85 -12.36 13.24
C ASP A 312 -4.47 -10.96 13.02
N LEU A 313 -4.42 -10.46 11.78
CA LEU A 313 -4.96 -9.16 11.40
C LEU A 313 -6.49 -9.15 11.31
N ASN A 314 -7.17 -10.30 11.44
CA ASN A 314 -8.63 -10.38 11.53
C ASN A 314 -9.16 -9.99 12.91
N ASP A 315 -8.33 -10.02 13.95
CA ASP A 315 -8.76 -9.67 15.31
C ASP A 315 -7.82 -8.69 16.04
N TRP A 316 -6.56 -8.56 15.60
CA TRP A 316 -5.55 -7.70 16.23
C TRP A 316 -5.33 -7.99 17.73
N THR A 317 -5.43 -9.27 18.10
CA THR A 317 -5.29 -9.79 19.47
C THR A 317 -4.59 -11.14 19.55
N THR A 318 -4.85 -12.04 18.59
CA THR A 318 -4.33 -13.40 18.58
C THR A 318 -2.95 -13.39 17.94
N GLY A 319 -1.90 -13.57 18.75
CA GLY A 319 -0.52 -13.56 18.27
C GLY A 319 0.32 -14.70 18.83
N ASP A 320 1.40 -15.02 18.13
CA ASP A 320 2.38 -16.04 18.49
C ASP A 320 3.80 -15.47 18.47
N GLY A 321 4.65 -15.94 19.40
CA GLY A 321 6.07 -15.60 19.47
C GLY A 321 6.40 -14.15 19.84
N GLY A 322 5.44 -13.41 20.40
CA GLY A 322 5.59 -12.03 20.84
C GLY A 322 5.12 -11.80 22.27
N TYR A 323 5.14 -10.53 22.68
CA TYR A 323 4.67 -10.08 23.99
C TYR A 323 3.97 -8.73 23.86
N TRP A 324 3.14 -8.39 24.84
CA TRP A 324 2.35 -7.18 24.83
C TRP A 324 2.98 -6.07 25.68
N GLU A 325 2.85 -4.83 25.23
CA GLU A 325 3.25 -3.61 25.93
C GLU A 325 2.11 -2.58 25.94
N ASN A 326 2.04 -1.78 27.00
CA ASN A 326 1.24 -0.56 27.06
C ASN A 326 2.13 0.61 26.67
N TRP A 327 1.68 1.43 25.74
CA TRP A 327 2.30 2.71 25.40
C TRP A 327 1.34 3.86 25.68
N TRP A 328 1.89 5.01 26.05
CA TRP A 328 1.18 6.28 26.20
C TRP A 328 2.14 7.45 25.99
N VAL A 329 1.60 8.64 25.75
CA VAL A 329 2.42 9.85 25.55
C VAL A 329 2.08 10.88 26.61
N GLU A 330 3.08 11.36 27.34
CA GLU A 330 2.95 12.46 28.29
C GLU A 330 3.79 13.65 27.84
N SER A 331 3.15 14.78 27.53
CA SER A 331 3.86 16.02 27.17
C SER A 331 4.96 15.85 26.09
N GLY A 332 4.70 15.04 25.06
CA GLY A 332 5.62 14.75 23.96
C GLY A 332 6.69 13.70 24.25
N GLU A 333 6.58 12.94 25.35
CA GLU A 333 7.44 11.81 25.67
C GLU A 333 6.65 10.50 25.53
N LEU A 334 7.14 9.57 24.71
CA LEU A 334 6.57 8.23 24.59
C LEU A 334 7.08 7.35 25.73
N LEU A 335 6.15 6.82 26.51
CA LEU A 335 6.41 5.96 27.66
C LEU A 335 5.84 4.56 27.40
N THR A 336 6.53 3.53 27.92
CA THR A 336 6.14 2.13 27.72
C THR A 336 6.19 1.33 29.02
N SER A 337 5.34 0.30 29.14
CA SER A 337 5.38 -0.68 30.23
C SER A 337 4.93 -2.06 29.73
N PRO A 338 5.42 -3.17 30.31
CA PRO A 338 5.01 -4.50 29.90
C PRO A 338 3.55 -4.79 30.26
N MET A 339 2.90 -5.66 29.48
CA MET A 339 1.57 -6.20 29.79
C MET A 339 1.65 -7.70 30.10
N ASP A 340 0.94 -8.11 31.16
CA ASP A 340 0.89 -9.52 31.56
C ASP A 340 -0.02 -10.38 30.65
N LYS A 341 -0.94 -9.75 29.92
CA LYS A 341 -1.96 -10.43 29.11
C LYS A 341 -2.30 -9.64 27.87
N ALA A 342 -2.74 -10.35 26.83
CA ALA A 342 -3.31 -9.74 25.64
C ALA A 342 -4.53 -8.85 25.97
N PRO A 343 -4.80 -7.80 25.18
CA PRO A 343 -5.99 -6.98 25.33
C PRO A 343 -7.26 -7.83 25.20
N ALA A 344 -8.19 -7.67 26.15
CA ALA A 344 -9.40 -8.51 26.22
C ALA A 344 -10.57 -8.01 25.35
N CYS A 345 -10.42 -6.89 24.65
CA CYS A 345 -11.44 -6.29 23.81
C CYS A 345 -11.11 -6.45 22.32
N PRO A 346 -12.12 -6.62 21.46
CA PRO A 346 -11.92 -6.56 20.02
C PRO A 346 -11.49 -5.15 19.62
N VAL A 347 -10.70 -5.03 18.56
CA VAL A 347 -10.55 -3.75 17.87
C VAL A 347 -11.86 -3.48 17.14
N SER A 348 -12.60 -2.44 17.54
CA SER A 348 -13.97 -2.14 17.06
C SER A 348 -14.05 -1.63 15.61
N SER A 349 -13.08 -1.97 14.78
CA SER A 349 -12.95 -1.54 13.39
C SER A 349 -12.33 -2.59 12.46
N VAL A 350 -11.99 -3.79 12.96
CA VAL A 350 -11.48 -4.85 12.09
C VAL A 350 -12.62 -5.30 11.20
N ASN A 351 -12.45 -5.11 9.88
CA ASN A 351 -13.45 -5.38 8.86
C ASN A 351 -14.71 -4.50 8.87
N GLN A 352 -14.78 -3.44 9.69
CA GLN A 352 -15.72 -2.37 9.38
C GLN A 352 -15.12 -1.53 8.27
N ILE A 353 -15.66 -1.67 7.06
CA ILE A 353 -15.67 -0.55 6.11
C ILE A 353 -16.49 0.54 6.80
N ASN A 354 -15.89 1.28 7.72
CA ASN A 354 -16.32 2.63 7.98
C ASN A 354 -15.98 3.37 6.70
N THR A 355 -16.87 3.25 5.73
CA THR A 355 -17.08 4.32 4.78
C THR A 355 -17.17 5.55 5.66
N PRO A 356 -16.24 6.51 5.54
CA PRO A 356 -16.54 7.84 5.97
C PRO A 356 -17.94 8.19 5.45
N PRO A 357 -18.76 8.94 6.20
CA PRO A 357 -20.04 9.38 5.67
C PRO A 357 -19.81 9.89 4.26
N ALA A 358 -20.69 9.51 3.32
CA ALA A 358 -20.55 9.77 1.88
C ALA A 358 -20.20 11.23 1.52
N SER A 359 -20.23 12.15 2.49
CA SER A 359 -19.72 13.50 2.42
C SER A 359 -18.20 13.68 2.41
N SER A 360 -17.37 12.78 2.93
CA SER A 360 -15.91 13.05 3.01
C SER A 360 -15.10 12.53 1.82
N TYR A 361 -15.68 11.68 0.96
CA TYR A 361 -15.11 11.32 -0.34
C TYR A 361 -15.60 12.24 -1.48
N LEU A 362 -16.43 13.25 -1.18
CA LEU A 362 -16.89 14.22 -2.18
C LEU A 362 -15.82 15.24 -2.60
N ALA A 363 -14.59 15.14 -2.10
CA ALA A 363 -13.53 16.09 -2.47
C ALA A 363 -12.92 15.85 -3.87
N SER A 364 -13.16 14.69 -4.51
CA SER A 364 -12.71 14.47 -5.90
C SER A 364 -13.83 14.20 -6.92
N GLY A 365 -15.09 14.04 -6.49
CA GLY A 365 -16.27 14.09 -7.35
C GLY A 365 -16.35 13.07 -8.51
N GLN A 366 -15.42 12.11 -8.60
CA GLN A 366 -15.30 11.24 -9.77
C GLN A 366 -15.31 9.74 -9.46
N SER A 367 -15.35 9.29 -8.21
CA SER A 367 -15.29 7.85 -7.92
C SER A 367 -16.68 7.23 -7.72
N ILE A 368 -16.93 6.09 -8.37
CA ILE A 368 -18.08 5.23 -8.09
C ILE A 368 -17.84 4.54 -6.74
N PHE A 369 -18.85 4.52 -5.88
CA PHE A 369 -18.78 3.76 -4.62
C PHE A 369 -19.76 2.60 -4.66
N ALA A 370 -19.37 1.41 -4.21
CA ALA A 370 -20.25 0.24 -4.29
C ALA A 370 -20.06 -0.71 -3.11
N VAL A 371 -21.16 -1.19 -2.53
CA VAL A 371 -21.17 -2.15 -1.42
C VAL A 371 -22.23 -3.20 -1.64
N LYS A 372 -21.92 -4.44 -1.25
CA LYS A 372 -22.89 -5.54 -1.26
C LYS A 372 -23.84 -5.39 -0.07
N SER A 373 -25.14 -5.38 -0.35
CA SER A 373 -26.19 -5.37 0.64
C SER A 373 -26.49 -6.78 1.14
N SER A 374 -27.07 -6.88 2.33
CA SER A 374 -27.42 -8.15 3.00
C SER A 374 -28.46 -8.98 2.25
N ASP A 375 -29.18 -8.37 1.30
CA ASP A 375 -30.13 -9.02 0.39
C ASP A 375 -29.47 -9.59 -0.88
N GLY A 376 -28.14 -9.49 -1.01
CA GLY A 376 -27.37 -10.00 -2.15
C GLY A 376 -27.33 -9.05 -3.34
N ASN A 377 -27.96 -7.87 -3.26
CA ASN A 377 -27.85 -6.82 -4.27
C ASN A 377 -26.63 -5.94 -4.01
N LEU A 378 -26.25 -5.15 -5.01
CA LEU A 378 -25.19 -4.17 -4.92
C LEU A 378 -25.79 -2.77 -4.78
N MET A 379 -25.41 -2.07 -3.72
CA MET A 379 -25.71 -0.66 -3.54
C MET A 379 -24.57 0.16 -4.11
N ILE A 380 -24.85 0.88 -5.19
CA ILE A 380 -23.88 1.75 -5.86
C ILE A 380 -24.23 3.21 -5.60
N THR A 381 -23.24 4.06 -5.37
CA THR A 381 -23.40 5.50 -5.24
C THR A 381 -22.64 6.19 -6.35
N ILE A 382 -23.39 6.94 -7.14
CA ILE A 382 -22.93 7.62 -8.34
C ILE A 382 -22.78 9.12 -8.05
N PRO A 383 -21.58 9.71 -8.23
CA PRO A 383 -21.32 11.12 -7.88
C PRO A 383 -21.85 12.11 -8.92
N SER A 384 -22.00 11.72 -10.18
CA SER A 384 -22.59 12.50 -11.28
C SER A 384 -23.27 11.60 -12.30
N GLU A 385 -24.20 12.15 -13.08
CA GLU A 385 -24.86 11.41 -14.16
C GLU A 385 -23.84 10.75 -15.11
N GLY A 386 -24.11 9.51 -15.51
CA GLY A 386 -23.24 8.72 -16.37
C GLY A 386 -23.95 7.47 -16.90
N GLU A 387 -23.25 6.72 -17.74
CA GLU A 387 -23.77 5.49 -18.36
C GLU A 387 -22.91 4.32 -17.90
N PHE A 388 -23.51 3.30 -17.27
CA PHE A 388 -22.76 2.33 -16.50
C PHE A 388 -22.88 0.90 -17.02
N MET A 389 -21.80 0.14 -16.84
CA MET A 389 -21.75 -1.30 -17.13
C MET A 389 -20.97 -2.05 -16.06
N ILE A 390 -21.27 -3.33 -15.93
CA ILE A 390 -20.52 -4.30 -15.14
C ILE A 390 -19.68 -5.15 -16.09
N SER A 391 -18.39 -5.28 -15.82
CA SER A 391 -17.50 -6.24 -16.47
C SER A 391 -16.90 -7.20 -15.45
N ASP A 392 -16.38 -8.33 -15.92
CA ASP A 392 -15.47 -9.15 -15.14
C ASP A 392 -14.08 -8.49 -15.08
N MET A 393 -13.16 -9.11 -14.32
CA MET A 393 -11.79 -8.62 -14.15
C MET A 393 -10.94 -8.66 -15.44
N SER A 394 -11.38 -9.40 -16.47
CA SER A 394 -10.73 -9.39 -17.79
C SER A 394 -11.22 -8.24 -18.68
N GLY A 395 -12.18 -7.44 -18.20
CA GLY A 395 -12.82 -6.36 -18.95
C GLY A 395 -13.96 -6.81 -19.87
N ARG A 396 -14.36 -8.09 -19.82
CA ARG A 396 -15.52 -8.58 -20.58
C ARG A 396 -16.81 -8.12 -19.91
N MET A 397 -17.69 -7.51 -20.69
CA MET A 397 -19.00 -7.04 -20.22
C MET A 397 -19.86 -8.21 -19.72
N LEU A 398 -20.28 -8.14 -18.46
CA LEU A 398 -21.20 -9.06 -17.82
C LEU A 398 -22.63 -8.54 -17.87
N ASN A 399 -22.80 -7.24 -17.64
CA ASN A 399 -24.11 -6.60 -17.62
C ASN A 399 -24.03 -5.13 -18.04
N TYR A 400 -25.07 -4.61 -18.68
CA TYR A 400 -25.22 -3.19 -18.98
C TYR A 400 -26.29 -2.61 -18.05
N ILE A 401 -25.93 -1.60 -17.27
CA ILE A 401 -26.80 -1.00 -16.25
C ILE A 401 -27.65 0.12 -16.86
N GLY A 402 -27.09 0.87 -17.81
CA GLY A 402 -27.73 2.03 -18.42
C GLY A 402 -27.36 3.35 -17.76
N GLU A 403 -28.08 4.41 -18.15
CA GLU A 403 -27.90 5.75 -17.59
C GLU A 403 -28.39 5.81 -16.14
N LEU A 404 -27.52 6.29 -15.25
CA LEU A 404 -27.85 6.55 -13.86
C LEU A 404 -27.59 7.99 -13.50
N GLN A 405 -28.53 8.56 -12.75
CA GLN A 405 -28.41 9.90 -12.18
C GLN A 405 -27.57 9.85 -10.90
N ARG A 406 -27.07 11.02 -10.47
CA ARG A 406 -26.39 11.17 -9.17
C ARG A 406 -27.28 10.64 -8.04
N GLY A 407 -26.72 9.77 -7.20
CA GLY A 407 -27.43 9.18 -6.06
C GLY A 407 -27.07 7.72 -5.83
N THR A 408 -27.77 7.07 -4.90
CA THR A 408 -27.58 5.66 -4.56
C THR A 408 -28.62 4.79 -5.26
N HIS A 409 -28.16 3.74 -5.93
CA HIS A 409 -28.99 2.80 -6.69
C HIS A 409 -28.72 1.37 -6.24
N SER A 410 -29.74 0.52 -6.31
CA SER A 410 -29.63 -0.92 -6.05
C SER A 410 -29.60 -1.67 -7.38
N ILE A 411 -28.58 -2.50 -7.58
CA ILE A 411 -28.39 -3.29 -8.81
C ILE A 411 -28.24 -4.75 -8.42
N HIS A 412 -28.78 -5.65 -9.24
CA HIS A 412 -28.60 -7.08 -9.06
C HIS A 412 -27.13 -7.48 -9.27
N PHE A 413 -26.53 -8.15 -8.27
CA PHE A 413 -25.15 -8.61 -8.34
C PHE A 413 -25.09 -9.97 -9.08
N PRO A 414 -24.30 -10.11 -10.17
CA PRO A 414 -24.15 -11.40 -10.84
C PRO A 414 -23.48 -12.42 -9.91
N ILE A 415 -24.17 -13.51 -9.60
CA ILE A 415 -23.75 -14.49 -8.57
C ILE A 415 -22.51 -15.31 -9.02
N ASP A 416 -22.29 -15.42 -10.33
CA ASP A 416 -21.26 -16.30 -10.92
C ASP A 416 -19.86 -15.68 -11.04
N SER A 417 -19.62 -14.49 -10.46
CA SER A 417 -18.31 -13.80 -10.53
C SER A 417 -17.72 -13.56 -9.15
N SER A 418 -16.45 -13.94 -8.96
CA SER A 418 -15.66 -13.69 -7.74
C SER A 418 -15.35 -12.21 -7.55
N CYS A 419 -15.15 -11.47 -8.65
CA CYS A 419 -14.95 -10.03 -8.67
C CYS A 419 -15.60 -9.43 -9.94
N ILE A 420 -16.12 -8.21 -9.80
CA ILE A 420 -16.69 -7.43 -10.90
C ILE A 420 -16.16 -5.99 -10.86
N ILE A 421 -16.16 -5.33 -12.02
CA ILE A 421 -15.83 -3.91 -12.17
C ILE A 421 -17.07 -3.16 -12.62
N ILE A 422 -17.45 -2.09 -11.92
CA ILE A 422 -18.41 -1.10 -12.42
C ILE A 422 -17.64 -0.01 -13.12
N ASN A 423 -17.92 0.17 -14.39
CA ASN A 423 -17.32 1.20 -15.22
C ASN A 423 -18.38 2.24 -15.62
N ASP A 424 -17.99 3.52 -15.58
CA ASP A 424 -18.63 4.53 -16.39
C ASP A 424 -18.09 4.39 -17.82
N ILE A 425 -18.98 4.11 -18.76
CA ILE A 425 -18.68 3.92 -20.19
C ILE A 425 -18.01 5.17 -20.76
N ASN A 426 -18.39 6.35 -20.27
CA ASN A 426 -17.85 7.63 -20.73
C ASN A 426 -16.52 7.98 -20.04
N LYS A 427 -16.06 7.16 -19.08
CA LYS A 427 -14.82 7.33 -18.31
C LYS A 427 -14.70 8.71 -17.64
N LEU A 428 -15.83 9.33 -17.32
CA LEU A 428 -15.88 10.55 -16.53
C LEU A 428 -15.73 10.23 -15.03
N LEU A 429 -16.00 8.97 -14.66
CA LEU A 429 -15.88 8.44 -13.31
C LEU A 429 -14.88 7.29 -13.24
N LYS A 430 -14.10 7.25 -12.14
CA LYS A 430 -13.22 6.14 -11.78
C LYS A 430 -14.07 4.90 -11.45
N SER A 431 -13.66 3.77 -12.03
CA SER A 431 -14.33 2.49 -11.87
C SER A 431 -14.28 1.97 -10.44
N ALA A 432 -15.26 1.17 -10.05
CA ALA A 432 -15.30 0.49 -8.74
C ALA A 432 -15.10 -1.01 -8.93
N VAL A 433 -14.14 -1.60 -8.21
CA VAL A 433 -13.94 -3.06 -8.17
C VAL A 433 -14.62 -3.61 -6.93
N ILE A 434 -15.39 -4.69 -7.10
CA ILE A 434 -16.12 -5.36 -6.01
C ILE A 434 -15.86 -6.86 -6.12
N CYS A 435 -15.33 -7.43 -5.05
CA CYS A 435 -15.15 -8.87 -4.90
C CYS A 435 -16.13 -9.46 -3.88
N GLN A 436 -16.37 -10.77 -4.00
CA GLN A 436 -17.21 -11.53 -3.08
C GLN A 436 -16.63 -11.65 -1.67
#